data_AF-A0A524GPD6-F1
#
_entry.id   AF-A0A524GPD6-F1
#
_cell.length_a   1.000
_cell.length_b   1.000
_cell.length_c   1.000
_cell.angle_alpha   90.00
_cell.angle_beta   90.00
_cell.angle_gamma   90.00
#
_symmetry.space_group_name_H-M   'P 1'
#
loop_
_entity.id
_entity.type
_entity.pdbx_description
1 polymer ?
#
loop_
_entity_poly.entity_id
_entity_poly.type
_entity_poly.pdbx_seq_one_letter_code
_entity_poly.pdbx_strand_id
1 'polypeptide(L)'
;AQSYRAYMQRELFDHIDIHPGNTFLPECGAGVDPLEVGPAYEALIRSCGGIDLQVLGIGRNGHIGFNEPTSSLRSRTRIKTLTRETIAANKQYFKDPATQPQLAITMGIATIMDAGHIVLLATGADKAEAVRQSIEGPVSAMWPASMLQLHEKVSVLLDETAASTLALRDYYDWVAEQKRKLFDSLEER
;
A
#
# COMPACT_ATOMS: atom_id res chain seq x y z
N ALA A 1 -21.20 -5.45 -7.24
CA ALA A 1 -20.61 -4.10 -7.26
C ALA A 1 -19.10 -4.21 -7.45
N GLN A 2 -18.46 -3.27 -8.15
CA GLN A 2 -17.01 -3.23 -8.35
C GLN A 2 -16.38 -2.17 -7.44
N SER A 3 -16.52 -2.38 -6.13
CA SER A 3 -15.92 -1.54 -5.10
C SER A 3 -14.86 -2.33 -4.33
N TYR A 4 -13.91 -1.63 -3.71
CA TYR A 4 -12.95 -2.28 -2.81
C TYR A 4 -13.63 -2.97 -1.64
N ARG A 5 -14.76 -2.45 -1.14
CA ARG A 5 -15.57 -3.11 -0.12
C ARG A 5 -16.06 -4.48 -0.57
N ALA A 6 -16.64 -4.56 -1.76
CA ALA A 6 -17.12 -5.81 -2.34
C ALA A 6 -15.98 -6.78 -2.65
N TYR A 7 -14.81 -6.28 -3.06
CA TYR A 7 -13.59 -7.08 -3.22
C TYR A 7 -13.15 -7.67 -1.88
N MET A 8 -12.97 -6.84 -0.85
CA MET A 8 -12.53 -7.29 0.48
C MET A 8 -13.54 -8.26 1.12
N GLN A 9 -14.84 -8.08 0.89
CA GLN A 9 -15.85 -9.01 1.38
C GLN A 9 -15.66 -10.38 0.75
N ARG A 10 -15.62 -10.41 -0.59
CA ARG A 10 -15.53 -11.64 -1.38
C ARG A 10 -14.21 -12.39 -1.22
N GLU A 11 -13.09 -11.68 -1.16
CA GLU A 11 -11.77 -12.32 -1.19
C GLU A 11 -11.19 -12.58 0.21
N LEU A 12 -11.74 -11.97 1.26
CA LEU A 12 -11.19 -12.10 2.61
C LEU A 12 -12.25 -12.20 3.71
N PHE A 13 -13.09 -11.17 3.91
CA PHE A 13 -13.90 -11.10 5.13
C PHE A 13 -14.98 -12.18 5.21
N ASP A 14 -15.48 -12.72 4.08
CA ASP A 14 -16.39 -13.88 4.06
C ASP A 14 -15.70 -15.21 4.41
N HIS A 15 -14.37 -15.24 4.52
CA HIS A 15 -13.57 -16.46 4.66
C HIS A 15 -12.82 -16.57 5.99
N ILE A 16 -13.01 -15.61 6.90
CA ILE A 16 -12.36 -15.55 8.21
C ILE A 16 -13.36 -15.17 9.30
N ASP A 17 -12.97 -15.34 10.56
CA ASP A 17 -13.77 -15.07 11.75
C ASP A 17 -13.72 -13.61 12.24
N ILE A 18 -13.46 -12.66 11.33
CA ILE A 18 -13.43 -11.23 11.67
C ILE A 18 -14.84 -10.69 11.91
N HIS A 19 -15.03 -9.96 13.02
CA HIS A 19 -16.30 -9.30 13.27
C HIS A 19 -16.53 -8.19 12.21
N PRO A 20 -17.68 -8.14 11.51
CA PRO A 20 -17.91 -7.16 10.44
C PRO A 20 -17.76 -5.70 10.89
N GLY A 21 -18.15 -5.40 12.14
CA GLY A 21 -17.99 -4.07 12.74
C GLY A 21 -16.54 -3.64 13.00
N ASN A 22 -15.57 -4.54 12.83
CA ASN A 22 -14.14 -4.28 12.95
C ASN A 22 -13.47 -4.18 11.56
N THR A 23 -14.27 -4.05 10.50
CA THR A 23 -13.78 -3.90 9.13
C THR A 23 -14.09 -2.49 8.63
N PHE A 24 -13.05 -1.74 8.27
CA PHE A 24 -13.18 -0.33 7.93
C PHE A 24 -12.55 -0.06 6.57
N LEU A 25 -13.26 0.70 5.74
CA LEU A 25 -12.75 1.26 4.49
C LEU A 25 -13.15 2.75 4.43
N PRO A 26 -12.34 3.62 3.79
CA PRO A 26 -12.70 5.01 3.59
C PRO A 26 -13.75 5.13 2.47
N GLU A 27 -14.99 4.80 2.79
CA GLU A 27 -16.11 4.78 1.85
C GLU A 27 -16.76 6.17 1.71
N CYS A 28 -17.11 6.53 0.46
CA CYS A 28 -17.91 7.70 0.16
C CYS A 28 -19.29 7.27 -0.35
N GLY A 29 -20.25 7.15 0.57
CA GLY A 29 -21.64 6.85 0.25
C GLY A 29 -22.40 8.04 -0.34
N ALA A 30 -23.62 7.80 -0.82
CA ALA A 30 -24.49 8.87 -1.29
C ALA A 30 -24.82 9.86 -0.16
N GLY A 31 -24.72 11.16 -0.43
CA GLY A 31 -24.99 12.23 0.54
C GLY A 31 -23.86 12.50 1.54
N VAL A 32 -22.74 11.79 1.43
CA VAL A 32 -21.52 12.07 2.22
C VAL A 32 -20.68 13.10 1.47
N ASP A 33 -20.20 14.14 2.17
CA ASP A 33 -19.19 15.03 1.61
C ASP A 33 -17.87 14.26 1.44
N PRO A 34 -17.37 14.08 0.20
CA PRO A 34 -16.13 13.35 -0.04
C PRO A 34 -14.92 13.94 0.70
N LEU A 35 -14.93 15.25 1.03
CA LEU A 35 -13.85 15.92 1.74
C LEU A 35 -13.78 15.53 3.22
N GLU A 36 -14.89 15.13 3.81
CA GLU A 36 -14.97 14.74 5.22
C GLU A 36 -14.59 13.27 5.46
N VAL A 37 -14.61 12.43 4.42
CA VAL A 37 -14.28 11.00 4.56
C VAL A 37 -12.83 10.80 5.03
N GLY A 38 -11.90 11.59 4.52
CA GLY A 38 -10.49 11.52 4.92
C GLY A 38 -10.29 11.81 6.41
N PRO A 39 -10.68 13.01 6.90
CA PRO A 39 -10.64 13.37 8.31
C PRO A 39 -11.35 12.36 9.23
N ALA A 40 -12.54 11.87 8.83
CA ALA A 40 -13.28 10.88 9.61
C ALA A 40 -12.52 9.55 9.73
N TYR A 41 -11.92 9.07 8.63
CA TYR A 41 -11.14 7.83 8.62
C TYR A 41 -9.86 7.96 9.46
N GLU A 42 -9.19 9.12 9.41
CA GLU A 42 -8.04 9.42 10.27
C GLU A 42 -8.41 9.42 11.76
N ALA A 43 -9.58 9.97 12.11
CA ALA A 43 -10.07 9.96 13.48
C ALA A 43 -10.40 8.54 13.96
N LEU A 44 -10.99 7.72 13.09
CA LEU A 44 -11.27 6.32 13.35
C LEU A 44 -9.99 5.53 13.64
N ILE A 45 -8.97 5.65 12.79
CA ILE A 45 -7.66 5.00 13.00
C ILE A 45 -7.11 5.35 14.38
N ARG A 46 -7.11 6.64 14.74
CA ARG A 46 -6.64 7.08 16.07
C ARG A 46 -7.49 6.52 17.20
N SER A 47 -8.81 6.45 17.03
CA SER A 47 -9.71 5.90 18.06
C SER A 47 -9.50 4.40 18.30
N CYS A 48 -8.98 3.69 17.29
CA CYS A 48 -8.58 2.28 17.38
C CYS A 48 -7.16 2.08 17.94
N GLY A 49 -6.42 3.16 18.24
CA GLY A 49 -5.05 3.09 18.75
C GLY A 49 -3.96 3.12 17.67
N GLY A 50 -4.32 3.32 16.40
CA GLY A 50 -3.37 3.30 15.27
C GLY A 50 -3.45 2.02 14.45
N ILE A 51 -2.40 1.77 13.65
CA ILE A 51 -2.28 0.59 12.80
C ILE A 51 -1.01 -0.16 13.22
N ASP A 52 -1.15 -1.34 13.79
CA ASP A 52 0.02 -2.14 14.20
C ASP A 52 0.80 -2.67 12.99
N LEU A 53 0.07 -3.16 11.98
CA LEU A 53 0.62 -3.76 10.77
C LEU A 53 -0.13 -3.27 9.53
N GLN A 54 0.60 -2.70 8.59
CA GLN A 54 0.07 -2.25 7.30
C GLN A 54 0.63 -3.10 6.17
N VAL A 55 -0.24 -3.81 5.46
CA VAL A 55 0.13 -4.53 4.23
C VAL A 55 -0.08 -3.59 3.04
N LEU A 56 0.91 -3.53 2.15
CA LEU A 56 0.93 -2.68 0.97
C LEU A 56 1.33 -3.48 -0.28
N GLY A 57 0.74 -3.10 -1.41
CA GLY A 57 1.33 -3.36 -2.72
C GLY A 57 2.04 -2.11 -3.26
N ILE A 58 2.76 -2.27 -4.38
CA ILE A 58 3.42 -1.17 -5.09
C ILE A 58 2.94 -1.06 -6.55
N GLY A 59 2.65 0.17 -6.98
CA GLY A 59 2.37 0.51 -8.37
C GLY A 59 3.62 0.45 -9.25
N ARG A 60 3.45 0.33 -10.58
CA ARG A 60 4.59 0.35 -11.54
C ARG A 60 5.39 1.67 -11.50
N ASN A 61 4.76 2.73 -11.02
CA ASN A 61 5.34 4.06 -10.82
C ASN A 61 5.69 4.35 -9.35
N GLY A 62 5.73 3.31 -8.50
CA GLY A 62 6.08 3.43 -7.08
C GLY A 62 5.01 4.04 -6.19
N HIS A 63 3.75 4.17 -6.63
CA HIS A 63 2.69 4.57 -5.72
C HIS A 63 2.43 3.50 -4.65
N ILE A 64 2.07 3.95 -3.45
CA ILE A 64 1.48 3.15 -2.36
C ILE A 64 0.10 3.73 -2.02
N GLY A 65 -0.90 2.87 -1.85
CA GLY A 65 -2.30 3.31 -1.97
C GLY A 65 -2.56 3.90 -3.37
N PHE A 66 -3.20 5.06 -3.45
CA PHE A 66 -3.32 5.88 -4.68
C PHE A 66 -2.50 7.16 -4.59
N ASN A 67 -1.42 7.15 -3.82
CA ASN A 67 -0.47 8.26 -3.77
C ASN A 67 0.39 8.22 -5.02
N GLU A 68 -0.14 8.74 -6.12
CA GLU A 68 0.55 8.88 -7.41
C GLU A 68 1.79 9.77 -7.30
N PRO A 69 2.73 9.70 -8.26
CA PRO A 69 3.88 10.61 -8.32
C PRO A 69 3.48 12.07 -8.11
N THR A 70 4.33 12.84 -7.44
CA THR A 70 4.12 14.22 -6.94
C THR A 70 3.16 14.37 -5.77
N SER A 71 2.62 13.27 -5.23
CA SER A 71 1.87 13.33 -3.96
C SER A 71 2.75 13.81 -2.81
N SER A 72 2.21 14.68 -1.95
CA SER A 72 2.93 15.12 -0.75
C SER A 72 3.33 13.93 0.12
N LEU A 73 4.62 13.86 0.46
CA LEU A 73 5.18 12.83 1.36
C LEU A 73 4.62 12.94 2.78
N ARG A 74 4.03 14.09 3.14
CA ARG A 74 3.34 14.31 4.43
C ARG A 74 1.81 14.24 4.32
N SER A 75 1.29 13.70 3.22
CA SER A 75 -0.15 13.66 2.98
C SER A 75 -0.90 12.80 4.01
N ARG A 76 -2.11 13.23 4.36
CA ARG A 76 -3.12 12.47 5.10
C ARG A 76 -4.15 11.88 4.15
N THR A 77 -5.06 11.06 4.69
CA THR A 77 -6.16 10.45 3.94
C THR A 77 -6.98 11.52 3.23
N ARG A 78 -7.16 11.36 1.92
CA ARG A 78 -7.77 12.39 1.06
C ARG A 78 -8.30 11.80 -0.24
N ILE A 79 -9.07 12.61 -0.95
CA ILE A 79 -9.44 12.34 -2.33
C ILE A 79 -8.21 12.54 -3.23
N LYS A 80 -8.01 11.62 -4.18
CA LYS A 80 -7.05 11.75 -5.26
C LYS A 80 -7.71 11.45 -6.60
N THR A 81 -7.33 12.24 -7.59
CA THR A 81 -7.60 11.95 -9.00
C THR A 81 -6.71 10.81 -9.46
N LEU A 82 -7.32 9.80 -10.06
CA LEU A 82 -6.61 8.68 -10.65
C LEU A 82 -5.90 9.11 -11.94
N THR A 83 -4.68 8.61 -12.16
CA THR A 83 -3.97 8.82 -13.43
C THR A 83 -4.66 8.07 -14.57
N ARG A 84 -4.39 8.47 -15.82
CA ARG A 84 -4.94 7.77 -17.00
C ARG A 84 -4.43 6.34 -17.07
N GLU A 85 -3.19 6.11 -16.65
CA GLU A 85 -2.56 4.80 -16.54
C GLU A 85 -3.28 3.93 -15.52
N THR A 86 -3.60 4.47 -14.34
CA THR A 86 -4.39 3.76 -13.31
C THR A 86 -5.80 3.46 -13.80
N ILE A 87 -6.45 4.39 -14.51
CA ILE A 87 -7.75 4.16 -15.13
C ILE A 87 -7.64 3.02 -16.18
N ALA A 88 -6.63 3.06 -17.06
CA ALA A 88 -6.42 2.05 -18.08
C ALA A 88 -6.13 0.65 -17.49
N ALA A 89 -5.29 0.56 -16.44
CA ALA A 89 -4.95 -0.68 -15.77
C ALA A 89 -6.17 -1.34 -15.09
N ASN A 90 -7.09 -0.51 -14.58
CA ASN A 90 -8.30 -0.96 -13.91
C ASN A 90 -9.47 -1.21 -14.87
N LYS A 91 -9.37 -0.81 -16.14
CA LYS A 91 -10.45 -0.91 -17.13
C LYS A 91 -10.98 -2.33 -17.30
N GLN A 92 -10.11 -3.34 -17.20
CA GLN A 92 -10.48 -4.75 -17.26
C GLN A 92 -11.50 -5.18 -16.19
N TYR A 93 -11.57 -4.45 -15.08
CA TYR A 93 -12.52 -4.72 -14.03
C TYR A 93 -13.90 -4.14 -14.37
N PHE A 94 -14.01 -3.08 -15.18
CA PHE A 94 -15.28 -2.38 -15.46
C PHE A 94 -15.91 -2.80 -16.80
N LYS A 95 -17.18 -3.26 -16.75
CA LYS A 95 -17.95 -3.62 -17.95
C LYS A 95 -18.27 -2.41 -18.83
N ASP A 96 -18.53 -1.26 -18.19
CA ASP A 96 -18.76 0.02 -18.84
C ASP A 96 -17.70 1.02 -18.37
N PRO A 97 -16.82 1.52 -19.25
CA PRO A 97 -15.83 2.53 -18.90
C PRO A 97 -16.40 3.80 -18.28
N ALA A 98 -17.67 4.17 -18.58
CA ALA A 98 -18.30 5.35 -18.00
C ALA A 98 -18.60 5.20 -16.50
N THR A 99 -18.64 3.96 -16.00
CA THR A 99 -18.88 3.64 -14.58
C THR A 99 -17.60 3.62 -13.75
N GLN A 100 -16.44 3.77 -14.40
CA GLN A 100 -15.15 3.78 -13.72
C GLN A 100 -14.94 5.10 -12.96
N PRO A 101 -14.71 5.07 -11.64
CA PRO A 101 -14.45 6.28 -10.87
C PRO A 101 -13.18 7.00 -11.36
N GLN A 102 -13.24 8.32 -11.48
CA GLN A 102 -12.07 9.17 -11.76
C GLN A 102 -11.35 9.61 -10.48
N LEU A 103 -12.04 9.50 -9.35
CA LEU A 103 -11.56 9.87 -8.02
C LEU A 103 -11.54 8.63 -7.13
N ALA A 104 -10.57 8.57 -6.23
CA ALA A 104 -10.53 7.59 -5.15
C ALA A 104 -10.17 8.29 -3.84
N ILE A 105 -10.68 7.77 -2.72
CA ILE A 105 -10.15 8.12 -1.42
C ILE A 105 -9.00 7.18 -1.12
N THR A 106 -7.91 7.73 -0.63
CA THR A 106 -6.71 6.97 -0.31
C THR A 106 -6.10 7.45 0.97
N MET A 107 -5.56 6.51 1.76
CA MET A 107 -4.69 6.84 2.87
C MET A 107 -3.49 7.64 2.35
N GLY A 108 -3.13 8.70 3.06
CA GLY A 108 -1.96 9.49 2.72
C GLY A 108 -0.67 8.78 3.07
N ILE A 109 0.44 9.27 2.53
CA ILE A 109 1.77 8.68 2.80
C ILE A 109 2.10 8.79 4.29
N ALA A 110 1.82 9.93 4.94
CA ALA A 110 2.05 10.06 6.38
C ALA A 110 1.17 9.11 7.20
N THR A 111 -0.06 8.87 6.76
CA THR A 111 -0.96 7.91 7.43
C THR A 111 -0.43 6.48 7.34
N ILE A 112 0.12 6.09 6.19
CA ILE A 112 0.76 4.79 6.02
C ILE A 112 2.01 4.67 6.90
N MET A 113 2.80 5.74 6.99
CA MET A 113 4.03 5.81 7.76
C MET A 113 3.81 5.87 9.28
N ASP A 114 2.58 6.11 9.74
CA ASP A 114 2.23 6.06 11.18
C ASP A 114 1.98 4.62 11.67
N ALA A 115 2.05 3.60 10.80
CA ALA A 115 1.87 2.20 11.18
C ALA A 115 3.07 1.67 11.97
N GLY A 116 2.88 0.74 12.91
CA GLY A 116 3.99 0.16 13.68
C GLY A 116 4.94 -0.71 12.84
N HIS A 117 4.41 -1.40 11.83
CA HIS A 117 5.18 -2.20 10.88
C HIS A 117 4.51 -2.17 9.51
N ILE A 118 5.30 -1.98 8.46
CA ILE A 118 4.83 -2.03 7.08
C ILE A 118 5.37 -3.30 6.39
N VAL A 119 4.50 -4.02 5.69
CA VAL A 119 4.87 -5.13 4.80
C VAL A 119 4.53 -4.74 3.36
N LEU A 120 5.55 -4.55 2.53
CA LEU A 120 5.41 -4.25 1.11
C LEU A 120 5.57 -5.53 0.28
N LEU A 121 4.57 -5.85 -0.53
CA LEU A 121 4.54 -6.99 -1.44
C LEU A 121 4.68 -6.51 -2.89
N ALA A 122 5.58 -7.14 -3.65
CA ALA A 122 5.68 -6.93 -5.10
C ALA A 122 6.01 -8.22 -5.83
N THR A 123 5.24 -8.52 -6.88
CA THR A 123 5.45 -9.67 -7.76
C THR A 123 5.38 -9.23 -9.22
N GLY A 124 6.18 -9.86 -10.07
CA GLY A 124 6.25 -9.58 -11.50
C GLY A 124 7.34 -8.58 -11.90
N ALA A 125 7.92 -8.82 -13.09
CA ALA A 125 8.97 -7.99 -13.69
C ALA A 125 8.53 -6.53 -13.94
N ASP A 126 7.23 -6.29 -14.11
CA ASP A 126 6.67 -4.95 -14.30
C ASP A 126 6.75 -4.08 -13.03
N LYS A 127 7.14 -4.66 -11.90
CA LYS A 127 7.40 -3.96 -10.64
C LYS A 127 8.87 -3.64 -10.40
N ALA A 128 9.78 -4.22 -11.18
CA ALA A 128 11.22 -4.21 -10.87
C ALA A 128 11.79 -2.80 -10.72
N GLU A 129 11.47 -1.88 -11.62
CA GLU A 129 11.94 -0.49 -11.53
C GLU A 129 11.36 0.25 -10.31
N ALA A 130 10.08 0.06 -10.01
CA ALA A 130 9.46 0.67 -8.84
C ALA A 130 10.10 0.17 -7.54
N VAL A 131 10.39 -1.12 -7.46
CA VAL A 131 11.10 -1.75 -6.34
C VAL A 131 12.49 -1.15 -6.19
N ARG A 132 13.28 -1.13 -7.27
CA ARG A 132 14.63 -0.57 -7.28
C ARG A 132 14.65 0.89 -6.82
N GLN A 133 13.78 1.73 -7.37
CA GLN A 133 13.72 3.16 -7.02
C GLN A 133 13.25 3.40 -5.59
N SER A 134 12.38 2.53 -5.08
CA SER A 134 11.85 2.66 -3.71
C SER A 134 12.84 2.19 -2.65
N ILE A 135 13.71 1.22 -2.96
CA ILE A 135 14.69 0.67 -2.02
C ILE A 135 16.05 1.35 -2.13
N GLU A 136 16.55 1.58 -3.35
CA GLU A 136 17.92 2.04 -3.61
C GLU A 136 17.98 3.49 -4.14
N GLY A 137 16.86 4.01 -4.62
CA GLY A 137 16.76 5.38 -5.12
C GLY A 137 16.65 6.42 -4.00
N PRO A 138 16.75 7.73 -4.33
CA PRO A 138 16.54 8.79 -3.35
C PRO A 138 15.08 8.86 -2.89
N VAL A 139 14.87 9.27 -1.63
CA VAL A 139 13.54 9.63 -1.13
C VAL A 139 12.98 10.78 -1.98
N SER A 140 11.87 10.53 -2.67
CA SER A 140 11.28 11.45 -3.63
C SER A 140 9.78 11.27 -3.77
N ALA A 141 9.05 12.38 -3.88
CA ALA A 141 7.62 12.37 -4.22
C ALA A 141 7.35 11.80 -5.63
N MET A 142 8.36 11.72 -6.50
CA MET A 142 8.24 11.06 -7.80
C MET A 142 8.14 9.54 -7.70
N TRP A 143 8.72 8.95 -6.64
CA TRP A 143 8.64 7.53 -6.31
C TRP A 143 8.09 7.39 -4.88
N PRO A 144 6.78 7.55 -4.66
CA PRO A 144 6.19 7.68 -3.32
C PRO A 144 6.58 6.60 -2.31
N ALA A 145 6.74 5.34 -2.73
CA ALA A 145 7.15 4.26 -1.84
C ALA A 145 8.62 4.38 -1.36
N SER A 146 9.45 5.24 -1.96
CA SER A 146 10.77 5.60 -1.41
C SER A 146 10.68 6.23 -0.02
N MET A 147 9.52 6.78 0.37
CA MET A 147 9.30 7.26 1.74
C MET A 147 9.45 6.15 2.78
N LEU A 148 9.22 4.89 2.41
CA LEU A 148 9.36 3.73 3.29
C LEU A 148 10.80 3.56 3.82
N GLN A 149 11.80 4.13 3.13
CA GLN A 149 13.19 4.16 3.62
C GLN A 149 13.35 4.91 4.95
N LEU A 150 12.41 5.80 5.28
CA LEU A 150 12.41 6.59 6.51
C LEU A 150 11.59 5.94 7.64
N HIS A 151 10.96 4.79 7.38
CA HIS A 151 10.16 4.09 8.38
C HIS A 151 11.05 3.15 9.21
N GLU A 152 10.83 3.10 10.52
CA GLU A 152 11.67 2.31 11.43
C GLU A 152 11.59 0.80 11.18
N LYS A 153 10.47 0.32 10.66
CA LYS A 153 10.21 -1.11 10.48
C LYS A 153 9.44 -1.42 9.19
N VAL A 154 10.17 -1.83 8.15
CA VAL A 154 9.59 -2.27 6.87
C VAL A 154 10.13 -3.64 6.50
N SER A 155 9.23 -4.54 6.13
CA SER A 155 9.57 -5.80 5.46
C SER A 155 9.17 -5.71 4.00
N VAL A 156 10.10 -5.99 3.09
CA VAL A 156 9.85 -5.98 1.65
C VAL A 156 9.94 -7.40 1.12
N LEU A 157 8.84 -7.89 0.56
CA LEU A 157 8.67 -9.26 0.07
C LEU A 157 8.51 -9.22 -1.45
N LEU A 158 9.50 -9.77 -2.14
CA LEU A 158 9.65 -9.70 -3.59
C LEU A 158 9.74 -11.10 -4.17
N ASP A 159 9.15 -11.33 -5.34
CA ASP A 159 9.57 -12.45 -6.18
C ASP A 159 10.88 -12.12 -6.94
N GLU A 160 11.48 -13.14 -7.55
CA GLU A 160 12.74 -13.01 -8.29
C GLU A 160 12.65 -11.95 -9.41
N THR A 161 11.51 -11.87 -10.08
CA THR A 161 11.34 -10.95 -11.21
C THR A 161 11.18 -9.50 -10.77
N ALA A 162 10.49 -9.24 -9.66
CA ALA A 162 10.36 -7.93 -9.04
C ALA A 162 11.69 -7.46 -8.41
N ALA A 163 12.56 -8.39 -8.00
CA ALA A 163 13.89 -8.08 -7.49
C ALA A 163 14.96 -7.92 -8.58
N SER A 164 14.68 -8.30 -9.82
CA SER A 164 15.66 -8.49 -10.90
C SER A 164 16.54 -7.29 -11.27
N THR A 165 16.18 -6.07 -10.86
CA THR A 165 16.93 -4.84 -11.16
C THR A 165 17.62 -4.23 -9.94
N LEU A 166 17.51 -4.85 -8.76
CA LEU A 166 18.22 -4.39 -7.56
C LEU A 166 19.73 -4.55 -7.74
N ALA A 167 20.47 -3.46 -7.54
CA ALA A 167 21.92 -3.45 -7.66
C ALA A 167 22.59 -4.18 -6.48
N LEU A 168 21.97 -4.19 -5.31
CA LEU A 168 22.49 -4.78 -4.08
C LEU A 168 21.78 -6.11 -3.71
N ARG A 169 21.25 -6.84 -4.69
CA ARG A 169 20.50 -8.09 -4.45
C ARG A 169 21.26 -9.07 -3.54
N ASP A 170 22.53 -9.35 -3.87
CA ASP A 170 23.36 -10.28 -3.08
C ASP A 170 23.48 -9.84 -1.61
N TYR A 171 23.56 -8.53 -1.36
CA TYR A 171 23.60 -8.00 0.00
C TYR A 171 22.27 -8.20 0.73
N TYR A 172 21.12 -7.98 0.07
CA TYR A 172 19.82 -8.20 0.69
C TYR A 172 19.56 -9.68 1.00
N ASP A 173 19.95 -10.58 0.11
CA ASP A 173 19.83 -12.02 0.33
C ASP A 173 20.71 -12.47 1.50
N TRP A 174 21.95 -11.95 1.57
CA TRP A 174 22.82 -12.17 2.72
C TRP A 174 22.19 -11.68 4.04
N VAL A 175 21.64 -10.44 4.06
CA VAL A 175 20.96 -9.89 5.24
C VAL A 175 19.78 -10.76 5.66
N ALA A 176 18.97 -11.24 4.71
CA ALA A 176 17.84 -12.12 4.98
C ALA A 176 18.29 -13.45 5.59
N GLU A 177 19.38 -14.05 5.06
CA GLU A 177 19.95 -15.28 5.60
C GLU A 177 20.46 -15.10 7.05
N GLN A 178 21.20 -14.01 7.32
CA GLN A 178 21.71 -13.75 8.67
C GLN A 178 20.58 -13.47 9.67
N LYS A 179 19.54 -12.75 9.26
CA LYS A 179 18.36 -12.51 10.10
C LYS A 179 17.64 -13.82 10.42
N ARG A 180 17.43 -14.70 9.44
CA ARG A 180 16.82 -16.01 9.67
C ARG A 180 17.63 -16.83 10.68
N LYS A 181 18.94 -16.94 10.50
CA LYS A 181 19.84 -17.62 11.45
C LYS A 181 19.73 -17.08 12.88
N LEU A 182 19.62 -15.75 13.02
CA LEU A 182 19.44 -15.12 14.32
C LEU A 182 18.09 -15.52 14.95
N PHE A 183 16.99 -15.44 14.20
CA PHE A 183 15.66 -15.77 14.73
C PHE A 183 15.52 -17.25 15.07
N ASP A 184 16.00 -18.15 14.21
CA ASP A 184 16.01 -19.59 14.49
C ASP A 184 16.75 -19.88 15.82
N SER A 185 17.89 -19.21 16.06
CA SER A 185 18.68 -19.38 17.30
C SER A 185 18.01 -18.81 18.57
N LEU A 186 17.02 -17.94 18.42
CA LEU A 186 16.25 -17.37 19.52
C LEU A 186 15.02 -18.22 19.85
N GLU A 187 14.42 -18.89 18.86
CA GLU A 187 13.27 -19.79 19.06
C GLU A 187 13.68 -21.13 19.70
N GLU A 188 14.93 -21.55 19.54
CA GLU A 188 15.50 -22.75 20.18
C GLU A 188 15.84 -22.54 21.68
N ARG A 189 15.64 -21.34 22.24
CA ARG A 189 15.92 -20.99 23.64
C ARG A 189 14.65 -20.92 24.48
#